data_AF-M7Z4L6-F1
#
_entry.id   AF-M7Z4L6-F1
#
_cell.length_a   1.000
_cell.length_b   1.000
_cell.length_c   1.000
_cell.angle_alpha   90.00
_cell.angle_beta   90.00
_cell.angle_gamma   90.00
#
_symmetry.space_group_name_H-M   'P 1'
#
loop_
_entity.id
_entity.type
_entity.pdbx_description
1 polymer ?
#
loop_
_entity_poly.entity_id
_entity_poly.type
_entity_poly.pdbx_seq_one_letter_code
_entity_poly.pdbx_strand_id
1 'polypeptide(L)'
;MERVEADLHEVAAKNGSLIVSACGFASTVADLGFLFHSRQWTPPSVPVSVVAYVNLESSDRKIVGNFATFESAVLGVANTSQLQALRRSRPRPAKPSIPGPPPPKGSLMIEHDKALGLWAMKLPSADTVVVKRTLAKVTEHPEGLPCADETSDFEKHRKEFWSSIKPAHFGVKIGSRSILGLVWCLSTAIFVGILAGFSFGRSLLLKFPEFFSLGFFRKTGPTEAEVSSASFKTWFVGRGYIDSANALECGSKPDKEIVTRVSGPEIGYITTSIVLVQCALVLLSQRANLPQGGVYTPGVVFGPTDLQKRLEENGLSFDLISTRTIP
;
A
#
# COMPACT_ATOMS: atom_id res chain seq x y z
N MET A 1 -8.45 -3.85 -10.48
CA MET A 1 -7.01 -4.17 -10.64
C MET A 1 -6.79 -5.62 -11.05
N GLU A 2 -7.08 -6.63 -10.21
CA GLU A 2 -6.74 -8.03 -10.53
C GLU A 2 -7.43 -8.56 -11.80
N ARG A 3 -8.69 -8.16 -12.03
CA ARG A 3 -9.40 -8.48 -13.28
C ARG A 3 -8.75 -7.82 -14.50
N VAL A 4 -8.36 -6.55 -14.39
CA VAL A 4 -7.70 -5.81 -15.48
C VAL A 4 -6.42 -6.53 -15.89
N GLU A 5 -5.62 -6.97 -14.92
CA GLU A 5 -4.44 -7.75 -15.21
C GLU A 5 -4.75 -9.13 -15.79
N ALA A 6 -5.69 -9.87 -15.20
CA ALA A 6 -6.05 -11.21 -15.66
C ALA A 6 -6.59 -11.21 -17.11
N ASP A 7 -7.29 -10.14 -17.50
CA ASP A 7 -7.94 -10.02 -18.79
C ASP A 7 -7.04 -9.34 -19.83
N LEU A 8 -6.16 -8.40 -19.43
CA LEU A 8 -5.40 -7.56 -20.35
C LEU A 8 -3.89 -7.77 -20.35
N HIS A 9 -3.28 -8.49 -19.39
CA HIS A 9 -1.82 -8.59 -19.29
C HIS A 9 -1.16 -9.10 -20.58
N GLU A 10 -1.61 -10.24 -21.10
CA GLU A 10 -1.02 -10.85 -22.31
C GLU A 10 -1.20 -9.98 -23.55
N VAL A 11 -2.38 -9.38 -23.72
CA VAL A 11 -2.69 -8.52 -24.88
C VAL A 11 -1.86 -7.24 -24.83
N ALA A 12 -1.76 -6.63 -23.64
CA ALA A 12 -0.98 -5.43 -23.38
C ALA A 12 0.53 -5.69 -23.55
N ALA A 13 1.03 -6.85 -23.11
CA ALA A 13 2.42 -7.25 -23.33
C ALA A 13 2.72 -7.43 -24.81
N LYS A 14 1.83 -8.13 -25.55
CA LYS A 14 2.02 -8.42 -26.97
C LYS A 14 1.99 -7.17 -27.86
N ASN A 15 1.16 -6.18 -27.53
CA ASN A 15 1.01 -4.97 -28.34
C ASN A 15 1.85 -3.77 -27.85
N GLY A 16 2.69 -3.96 -26.81
CA GLY A 16 3.52 -2.90 -26.25
C GLY A 16 2.75 -1.82 -25.46
N SER A 17 1.52 -2.11 -25.02
CA SER A 17 0.75 -1.22 -24.15
C SER A 17 1.12 -1.46 -22.69
N LEU A 18 1.50 -0.41 -21.98
CA LEU A 18 1.78 -0.47 -20.54
C LEU A 18 0.59 0.06 -19.75
N ILE A 19 0.07 -0.76 -18.82
CA ILE A 19 -1.00 -0.37 -17.90
C ILE A 19 -0.48 -0.47 -16.48
N VAL A 20 -0.45 0.66 -15.78
CA VAL A 20 -0.11 0.70 -14.36
C VAL A 20 -1.40 0.84 -13.56
N SER A 21 -1.74 -0.19 -12.78
CA SER A 21 -2.94 -0.17 -11.94
C SER A 21 -2.66 0.53 -10.61
N ALA A 22 -3.69 1.14 -10.01
CA ALA A 22 -3.66 1.67 -8.65
C ALA A 22 -2.67 2.84 -8.39
N CYS A 23 -2.50 3.74 -9.37
CA CYS A 23 -1.68 4.96 -9.26
C CYS A 23 -2.32 6.09 -8.40
N GLY A 24 -3.04 5.74 -7.34
CA GLY A 24 -3.55 6.70 -6.35
C GLY A 24 -2.70 6.69 -5.09
N PHE A 25 -3.07 7.53 -4.11
CA PHE A 25 -2.40 7.61 -2.81
C PHE A 25 -2.22 6.23 -2.17
N ALA A 26 -3.32 5.52 -1.91
CA ALA A 26 -3.32 4.35 -1.04
C ALA A 26 -2.28 3.31 -1.45
N SER A 27 -2.29 2.93 -2.73
CA SER A 27 -1.43 1.86 -3.24
C SER A 27 -0.04 2.33 -3.63
N THR A 28 0.12 3.54 -4.18
CA THR A 28 1.45 4.04 -4.58
C THR A 28 2.30 4.39 -3.36
N VAL A 29 1.71 5.02 -2.33
CA VAL A 29 2.42 5.32 -1.07
C VAL A 29 2.73 4.04 -0.31
N ALA A 30 1.85 3.04 -0.33
CA ALA A 30 2.15 1.74 0.26
C ALA A 30 3.29 1.01 -0.47
N ASP A 31 3.27 0.97 -1.80
CA ASP A 31 4.34 0.35 -2.60
C ASP A 31 5.67 1.06 -2.42
N LEU A 32 5.74 2.37 -2.71
CA LEU A 32 6.98 3.13 -2.63
C LEU A 32 7.47 3.24 -1.18
N GLY A 33 6.58 3.39 -0.21
CA GLY A 33 6.92 3.40 1.20
C GLY A 33 7.50 2.05 1.66
N PHE A 34 6.95 0.93 1.17
CA PHE A 34 7.53 -0.39 1.40
C PHE A 34 8.90 -0.54 0.74
N LEU A 35 9.06 -0.12 -0.52
CA LEU A 35 10.35 -0.19 -1.22
C LEU A 35 11.42 0.66 -0.52
N PHE A 36 11.08 1.89 -0.15
CA PHE A 36 11.93 2.78 0.65
C PHE A 36 12.32 2.15 1.98
N HIS A 37 11.35 1.56 2.68
CA HIS A 37 11.57 0.85 3.94
C HIS A 37 12.50 -0.35 3.78
N SER A 38 12.26 -1.17 2.76
CA SER A 38 13.02 -2.39 2.48
C SER A 38 14.51 -2.10 2.25
N ARG A 39 14.82 -1.00 1.56
CA ARG A 39 16.20 -0.54 1.29
C ARG A 39 16.98 -0.15 2.55
N GLN A 40 16.31 0.13 3.67
CA GLN A 40 16.97 0.45 4.94
C GLN A 40 17.58 -0.80 5.61
N TRP A 41 17.18 -1.99 5.16
CA TRP A 41 17.74 -3.24 5.64
C TRP A 41 19.00 -3.56 4.84
N THR A 42 20.18 -3.25 5.38
CA THR A 42 21.47 -3.61 4.77
C THR A 42 21.90 -5.03 5.18
N PRO A 43 22.49 -5.85 4.27
CA PRO A 43 23.04 -7.16 4.65
C PRO A 43 24.05 -7.03 5.81
N PRO A 44 24.10 -7.99 6.75
CA PRO A 44 23.40 -9.30 6.77
C PRO A 44 21.95 -9.26 7.25
N SER A 45 21.42 -8.09 7.59
CA SER A 45 20.10 -7.93 8.22
C SER A 45 18.95 -8.15 7.24
N VAL A 46 17.86 -8.76 7.69
CA VAL A 46 16.70 -9.11 6.85
C VAL A 46 15.37 -8.84 7.54
N PRO A 47 14.38 -8.21 6.86
CA PRO A 47 13.04 -8.05 7.40
C PRO A 47 12.24 -9.34 7.31
N VAL A 48 11.40 -9.60 8.30
CA VAL A 48 10.42 -10.71 8.30
C VAL A 48 9.02 -10.17 8.03
N SER A 49 8.66 -9.06 8.70
CA SER A 49 7.34 -8.44 8.57
C SER A 49 7.46 -6.93 8.53
N VAL A 50 6.63 -6.27 7.73
CA VAL A 50 6.49 -4.82 7.67
C VAL A 50 5.00 -4.48 7.81
N VAL A 51 4.65 -3.71 8.83
CA VAL A 51 3.29 -3.25 9.06
C VAL A 51 3.23 -1.75 8.82
N ALA A 52 2.41 -1.32 7.87
CA ALA A 52 2.12 0.08 7.61
C ALA A 52 0.98 0.57 8.51
N TYR A 53 1.23 1.58 9.33
CA TYR A 53 0.27 2.25 10.20
C TYR A 53 -0.13 3.58 9.57
N VAL A 54 -1.32 3.65 8.99
CA VAL A 54 -1.83 4.85 8.33
C VAL A 54 -2.63 5.67 9.33
N ASN A 55 -2.20 6.90 9.60
CA ASN A 55 -2.92 7.85 10.44
C ASN A 55 -3.25 9.10 9.64
N LEU A 56 -4.49 9.57 9.79
CA LEU A 56 -4.95 10.83 9.23
C LEU A 56 -4.95 11.87 10.34
N GLU A 57 -4.37 13.04 10.07
CA GLU A 57 -4.25 14.15 11.01
C GLU A 57 -4.98 15.37 10.45
N SER A 58 -5.60 16.15 11.33
CA SER A 58 -6.12 17.49 11.01
C SER A 58 -5.80 18.43 12.17
N SER A 59 -5.49 19.68 11.84
CA SER A 59 -5.15 20.73 12.81
C SER A 59 -6.34 21.12 13.69
N ASP A 60 -7.50 21.33 13.07
CA ASP A 60 -8.63 22.04 13.67
C ASP A 60 -10.00 21.59 13.14
N ARG A 61 -10.05 20.68 12.17
CA ARG A 61 -11.30 20.24 11.53
C ARG A 61 -11.49 18.74 11.55
N LYS A 62 -12.70 18.32 11.18
CA LYS A 62 -13.03 16.91 11.00
C LYS A 62 -12.47 16.43 9.66
N ILE A 63 -11.89 15.23 9.67
CA ILE A 63 -11.52 14.54 8.44
C ILE A 63 -12.80 13.94 7.85
N VAL A 64 -13.05 14.26 6.58
CA VAL A 64 -14.22 13.78 5.86
C VAL A 64 -13.78 13.19 4.53
N GLY A 65 -14.14 11.94 4.29
CA GLY A 65 -13.97 11.26 3.01
C GLY A 65 -15.07 11.57 2.01
N ASN A 66 -14.75 11.41 0.73
CA ASN A 66 -15.73 11.49 -0.34
C ASN A 66 -16.58 10.21 -0.44
N PHE A 67 -17.82 10.34 -0.87
CA PHE A 67 -18.71 9.23 -1.19
C PHE A 67 -18.10 8.18 -2.12
N ALA A 68 -17.29 8.58 -3.11
CA ALA A 68 -16.64 7.63 -4.03
C ALA A 68 -15.78 6.58 -3.29
N THR A 69 -15.12 6.98 -2.19
CA THR A 69 -14.35 6.06 -1.34
C THR A 69 -15.27 5.09 -0.61
N PHE A 70 -16.38 5.59 -0.07
CA PHE A 70 -17.38 4.76 0.60
C PHE A 70 -18.04 3.77 -0.37
N GLU A 71 -18.44 4.24 -1.55
CA GLU A 71 -19.00 3.42 -2.63
C GLU A 71 -18.02 2.32 -3.04
N SER A 72 -16.74 2.65 -3.18
CA SER A 72 -15.69 1.66 -3.47
C SER A 72 -15.58 0.58 -2.40
N ALA A 73 -15.70 0.93 -1.12
CA ALA A 73 -15.70 -0.04 -0.02
C ALA A 73 -16.94 -0.96 -0.08
N VAL A 74 -18.12 -0.39 -0.31
CA VAL A 74 -19.38 -1.15 -0.46
C VAL A 74 -19.30 -2.11 -1.63
N LEU A 75 -18.87 -1.64 -2.81
CA LEU A 75 -18.73 -2.46 -4.00
C LEU A 75 -17.61 -3.50 -3.85
N GLY A 76 -16.54 -3.18 -3.11
CA GLY A 76 -15.48 -4.12 -2.78
C GLY A 76 -16.00 -5.31 -1.98
N VAL A 77 -16.78 -5.06 -0.93
CA VAL A 77 -17.41 -6.14 -0.15
C VAL A 77 -18.41 -6.92 -1.01
N ALA A 78 -19.28 -6.24 -1.75
CA ALA A 78 -20.28 -6.87 -2.61
C ALA A 78 -19.68 -7.84 -3.65
N ASN A 79 -18.47 -7.58 -4.15
CA ASN A 79 -17.81 -8.39 -5.17
C ASN A 79 -16.75 -9.37 -4.61
N THR A 80 -16.71 -9.58 -3.29
CA THR A 80 -15.68 -10.44 -2.65
C THR A 80 -15.71 -11.89 -3.16
N SER A 81 -16.90 -12.47 -3.39
CA SER A 81 -17.04 -13.84 -3.91
C SER A 81 -16.51 -13.97 -5.33
N GLN A 82 -16.81 -12.99 -6.19
CA GLN A 82 -16.31 -12.94 -7.56
C GLN A 82 -14.79 -12.79 -7.59
N LEU A 83 -14.22 -11.96 -6.71
CA LEU A 83 -12.78 -11.81 -6.57
C LEU A 83 -12.10 -13.10 -6.11
N GLN A 84 -12.70 -13.83 -5.18
CA GLN A 84 -12.20 -15.14 -4.75
C GLN A 84 -12.27 -16.17 -5.87
N ALA A 85 -13.36 -16.20 -6.65
CA ALA A 85 -13.50 -17.07 -7.81
C ALA A 85 -12.42 -16.77 -8.86
N LEU A 86 -12.18 -15.48 -9.16
CA LEU A 86 -11.13 -15.05 -10.07
C LEU A 86 -9.75 -15.55 -9.59
N ARG A 87 -9.40 -15.35 -8.31
CA ARG A 87 -8.13 -15.80 -7.74
C ARG A 87 -7.96 -17.32 -7.76
N ARG A 88 -9.05 -18.09 -7.66
CA ARG A 88 -9.02 -19.57 -7.76
C ARG A 88 -8.90 -20.06 -9.19
N SER A 89 -9.40 -19.29 -10.16
CA SER A 89 -9.36 -19.65 -11.58
C SER A 89 -7.98 -19.47 -12.23
N ARG A 90 -7.02 -18.85 -11.54
CA ARG A 90 -5.72 -18.48 -12.08
C ARG A 90 -4.57 -19.13 -11.32
N PRO A 91 -3.39 -19.29 -11.94
CA PRO A 91 -2.19 -19.75 -11.25
C PRO A 91 -1.87 -18.90 -10.02
N ARG A 92 -1.32 -19.55 -8.98
CA ARG A 92 -0.87 -18.83 -7.80
C ARG A 92 0.38 -18.02 -8.16
N PRO A 93 0.47 -16.73 -7.77
CA PRO A 93 1.67 -15.94 -7.97
C PRO A 93 2.88 -16.57 -7.26
N ALA A 94 4.08 -16.25 -7.75
CA ALA A 94 5.31 -16.60 -7.06
C ALA A 94 5.29 -16.13 -5.60
N LYS A 95 5.78 -16.98 -4.70
CA LYS A 95 5.89 -16.66 -3.28
C LYS A 95 7.32 -16.20 -2.98
N PRO A 96 7.51 -14.99 -2.46
CA PRO A 96 8.84 -14.56 -2.05
C PRO A 96 9.35 -15.45 -0.91
N SER A 97 10.66 -15.72 -0.92
CA SER A 97 11.35 -16.37 0.20
C SER A 97 11.57 -15.34 1.30
N ILE A 98 10.75 -15.40 2.36
CA ILE A 98 10.83 -14.52 3.52
C ILE A 98 11.45 -15.33 4.67
N PRO A 99 12.55 -14.86 5.29
CA PRO A 99 13.15 -15.54 6.43
C PRO A 99 12.21 -15.62 7.63
N GLY A 100 12.34 -16.67 8.45
CA GLY A 100 11.57 -16.84 9.69
C GLY A 100 10.09 -17.22 9.48
N PRO A 101 9.36 -17.45 10.59
CA PRO A 101 7.95 -17.81 10.52
C PRO A 101 7.07 -16.61 10.13
N PRO A 102 5.95 -16.84 9.45
CA PRO A 102 5.00 -15.77 9.17
C PRO A 102 4.47 -15.17 10.48
N PRO A 103 4.23 -13.86 10.55
CA PRO A 103 3.67 -13.25 11.74
C PRO A 103 2.31 -13.88 12.08
N PRO A 104 1.96 -14.00 13.36
CA PRO A 104 0.67 -14.53 13.77
C PRO A 104 -0.45 -13.76 13.07
N LYS A 105 -1.54 -14.46 12.73
CA LYS A 105 -2.73 -13.82 12.14
C LYS A 105 -3.25 -12.80 13.15
N GLY A 106 -2.92 -11.53 12.95
CA GLY A 106 -3.30 -10.44 13.84
C GLY A 106 -4.80 -10.42 14.08
N SER A 107 -5.19 -10.15 15.33
CA SER A 107 -6.58 -10.01 15.73
C SER A 107 -7.22 -8.79 15.03
N LEU A 108 -8.54 -8.83 14.83
CA LEU A 108 -9.32 -7.65 14.42
C LEU A 108 -9.47 -6.64 15.55
N MET A 109 -8.99 -6.97 16.75
CA MET A 109 -9.05 -6.12 17.92
C MET A 109 -8.21 -4.85 17.75
N ILE A 110 -8.70 -3.78 18.35
CA ILE A 110 -7.98 -2.52 18.47
C ILE A 110 -6.81 -2.75 19.45
N GLU A 111 -5.60 -2.49 18.98
CA GLU A 111 -4.37 -2.62 19.75
C GLU A 111 -3.76 -1.22 19.96
N HIS A 112 -3.22 -0.96 21.14
CA HIS A 112 -2.46 0.27 21.37
C HIS A 112 -0.98 0.04 21.09
N ASP A 113 -0.45 0.72 20.08
CA ASP A 113 0.98 0.73 19.78
C ASP A 113 1.67 1.81 20.62
N LYS A 114 2.35 1.38 21.69
CA LYS A 114 3.03 2.30 22.63
C LYS A 114 4.16 3.09 21.96
N ALA A 115 4.81 2.53 20.95
CA ALA A 115 5.95 3.18 20.29
C ALA A 115 5.49 4.32 19.37
N LEU A 116 4.34 4.13 18.71
CA LEU A 116 3.74 5.16 17.85
C LEU A 116 2.76 6.08 18.58
N GLY A 117 2.30 5.70 19.78
CA GLY A 117 1.27 6.43 20.52
C GLY A 117 -0.10 6.41 19.81
N LEU A 118 -0.38 5.34 19.06
CA LEU A 118 -1.59 5.20 18.26
C LEU A 118 -2.37 3.98 18.71
N TRP A 119 -3.70 4.13 18.77
CA TRP A 119 -4.58 2.98 18.65
C TRP A 119 -4.58 2.54 17.20
N ALA A 120 -4.57 1.23 16.95
CA ALA A 120 -4.49 0.68 15.61
C ALA A 120 -5.43 -0.52 15.46
N MET A 121 -6.09 -0.62 14.31
CA MET A 121 -6.84 -1.82 13.94
C MET A 121 -6.43 -2.28 12.55
N LYS A 122 -6.54 -3.59 12.31
CA LYS A 122 -6.24 -4.17 10.99
C LYS A 122 -7.18 -3.60 9.93
N LEU A 123 -6.60 -3.09 8.84
CA LEU A 123 -7.37 -2.60 7.70
C LEU A 123 -7.33 -3.64 6.58
N PRO A 124 -8.48 -4.18 6.13
CA PRO A 124 -8.55 -5.00 4.91
C PRO A 124 -8.30 -4.14 3.67
N SER A 125 -7.05 -3.77 3.42
CA SER A 125 -6.69 -2.84 2.35
C SER A 125 -6.27 -3.55 1.06
N ALA A 126 -6.66 -2.96 -0.08
CA ALA A 126 -6.12 -3.31 -1.40
C ALA A 126 -4.60 -3.13 -1.46
N ASP A 127 -4.03 -2.23 -0.65
CA ASP A 127 -2.60 -1.95 -0.60
C ASP A 127 -1.78 -3.19 -0.21
N THR A 128 -2.31 -4.03 0.69
CA THR A 128 -1.67 -5.30 1.02
C THR A 128 -1.58 -6.23 -0.18
N VAL A 129 -2.58 -6.19 -1.07
CA VAL A 129 -2.58 -6.98 -2.30
C VAL A 129 -1.61 -6.40 -3.31
N VAL A 130 -1.55 -5.07 -3.45
CA VAL A 130 -0.62 -4.40 -4.38
C VAL A 130 0.84 -4.69 -4.01
N VAL A 131 1.24 -4.48 -2.75
CA VAL A 131 2.62 -4.77 -2.31
C VAL A 131 2.99 -6.25 -2.49
N LYS A 132 2.06 -7.16 -2.19
CA LYS A 132 2.28 -8.59 -2.42
C LYS A 132 2.48 -8.94 -3.89
N ARG A 133 1.75 -8.26 -4.78
CA ARG A 133 1.88 -8.44 -6.24
C ARG A 133 3.20 -7.86 -6.75
N THR A 134 3.62 -6.72 -6.20
CA THR A 134 4.96 -6.16 -6.44
C THR A 134 6.04 -7.17 -6.06
N LEU A 135 6.00 -7.71 -4.84
CA LEU A 135 6.96 -8.71 -4.36
C LEU A 135 6.93 -10.02 -5.16
N ALA A 136 5.75 -10.49 -5.56
CA ALA A 136 5.61 -11.69 -6.40
C ALA A 136 6.28 -11.48 -7.77
N LYS A 137 6.07 -10.31 -8.40
CA LYS A 137 6.68 -10.01 -9.70
C LYS A 137 8.19 -9.86 -9.60
N VAL A 138 8.71 -9.29 -8.52
CA VAL A 138 10.16 -9.24 -8.24
C VAL A 138 10.73 -10.62 -7.95
N THR A 139 9.94 -11.54 -7.38
CA THR A 139 10.39 -12.93 -7.19
C THR A 139 10.53 -13.65 -8.55
N GLU A 140 9.65 -13.36 -9.50
CA GLU A 140 9.72 -13.87 -10.88
C GLU A 140 10.87 -13.23 -11.67
N HIS A 141 11.15 -11.95 -11.39
CA HIS A 141 12.19 -11.16 -12.04
C HIS A 141 13.07 -10.44 -10.99
N PRO A 142 14.08 -11.14 -10.41
CA PRO A 142 14.90 -10.60 -9.31
C PRO A 142 15.67 -9.32 -9.64
N GLU A 143 15.98 -9.14 -10.93
CA GLU A 143 16.66 -7.95 -11.46
C GLU A 143 15.67 -6.83 -11.85
N GLY A 144 14.36 -7.05 -11.71
CA GLY A 144 13.31 -6.23 -12.28
C GLY A 144 12.93 -6.63 -13.70
N LEU A 145 11.84 -6.04 -14.20
CA LEU A 145 11.38 -6.27 -15.56
C LEU A 145 12.33 -5.62 -16.58
N PRO A 146 12.58 -6.28 -17.74
CA PRO A 146 13.30 -5.65 -18.83
C PRO A 146 12.49 -4.45 -19.36
N CYS A 147 13.20 -3.35 -19.59
CA CYS A 147 12.62 -2.13 -20.14
C CYS A 147 12.59 -2.17 -21.67
N ALA A 148 11.84 -1.27 -22.30
CA ALA A 148 11.68 -1.25 -23.75
C ALA A 148 13.00 -0.97 -24.49
N ASP A 149 13.68 0.13 -24.12
CA ASP A 149 14.89 0.62 -24.77
C ASP A 149 15.77 1.36 -23.73
N GLU A 150 16.06 0.71 -22.59
CA GLU A 150 16.83 1.34 -21.52
C GLU A 150 18.31 1.54 -21.88
N THR A 151 18.90 2.61 -21.36
CA THR A 151 20.35 2.81 -21.43
C THR A 151 21.08 1.81 -20.52
N SER A 152 22.34 1.50 -20.84
CA SER A 152 23.18 0.62 -20.01
C SER A 152 23.29 1.10 -18.55
N ASP A 153 23.31 2.42 -18.35
CA ASP A 153 23.39 3.03 -17.03
C ASP A 153 22.10 2.80 -16.23
N PHE A 154 20.94 2.91 -16.89
CA PHE A 154 19.65 2.66 -16.24
C PHE A 154 19.44 1.17 -15.96
N GLU A 155 19.85 0.28 -16.87
CA GLU A 155 19.82 -1.17 -16.64
C GLU A 155 20.60 -1.54 -15.36
N LYS A 156 21.82 -1.01 -15.21
CA LYS A 156 22.63 -1.22 -14.01
C LYS A 156 21.93 -0.67 -12.75
N HIS A 157 21.41 0.56 -12.82
CA HIS A 157 20.67 1.17 -11.72
C HIS A 157 19.45 0.34 -11.31
N ARG A 158 18.68 -0.16 -12.27
CA ARG A 158 17.50 -1.00 -12.04
C ARG A 158 17.88 -2.30 -11.34
N LYS A 159 18.93 -2.98 -11.79
CA LYS A 159 19.43 -4.23 -11.17
C LYS A 159 19.90 -3.98 -9.74
N GLU A 160 20.66 -2.92 -9.51
CA GLU A 160 21.11 -2.51 -8.18
C GLU A 160 19.92 -2.18 -7.27
N PHE A 161 18.93 -1.44 -7.77
CA PHE A 161 17.71 -1.12 -7.04
C PHE A 161 17.00 -2.40 -6.59
N TRP A 162 16.71 -3.33 -7.50
CA TRP A 162 15.96 -4.54 -7.15
C TRP A 162 16.73 -5.51 -6.27
N SER A 163 18.06 -5.62 -6.43
CA SER A 163 18.89 -6.43 -5.53
C SER A 163 18.93 -5.90 -4.09
N SER A 164 18.67 -4.60 -3.89
CA SER A 164 18.57 -3.99 -2.56
C SER A 164 17.22 -4.24 -1.87
N ILE A 165 16.19 -4.68 -2.60
CA ILE A 165 14.86 -4.93 -2.05
C ILE A 165 14.81 -6.32 -1.41
N LYS A 166 14.46 -6.35 -0.13
CA LYS A 166 14.23 -7.57 0.64
C LYS A 166 12.74 -7.82 0.82
N PRO A 167 12.25 -9.03 0.53
CA PRO A 167 10.85 -9.36 0.72
C PRO A 167 10.49 -9.43 2.21
N ALA A 168 9.26 -9.08 2.55
CA ALA A 168 8.73 -9.22 3.90
C ALA A 168 7.22 -9.43 3.89
N HIS A 169 6.68 -9.98 4.99
CA HIS A 169 5.24 -10.07 5.18
C HIS A 169 4.66 -8.68 5.40
N PHE A 170 3.95 -8.18 4.39
CA PHE A 170 3.34 -6.86 4.45
C PHE A 170 1.89 -6.90 4.97
N GLY A 171 1.54 -5.93 5.82
CA GLY A 171 0.19 -5.70 6.30
C GLY A 171 -0.08 -4.22 6.56
N VAL A 172 -1.36 -3.85 6.63
CA VAL A 172 -1.79 -2.47 6.86
C VAL A 172 -2.71 -2.41 8.09
N LYS A 173 -2.45 -1.43 8.94
CA LYS A 173 -3.29 -1.02 10.05
C LYS A 173 -3.70 0.43 9.86
N ILE A 174 -4.94 0.76 10.19
CA ILE A 174 -5.36 2.15 10.36
C ILE A 174 -5.14 2.56 11.81
N GLY A 175 -4.45 3.67 11.99
CA GLY A 175 -4.10 4.26 13.27
C GLY A 175 -4.94 5.50 13.57
N SER A 176 -5.23 5.73 14.84
CA SER A 176 -5.76 6.99 15.34
C SER A 176 -5.24 7.28 16.74
N ARG A 177 -5.05 8.57 17.06
CA ARG A 177 -4.81 9.00 18.45
C ARG A 177 -6.05 8.85 19.33
N SER A 178 -7.24 8.74 18.73
CA SER A 178 -8.50 8.56 19.43
C SER A 178 -9.08 7.17 19.18
N ILE A 179 -9.27 6.40 20.26
CA ILE A 179 -9.93 5.08 20.18
C ILE A 179 -11.36 5.19 19.63
N LEU A 180 -12.04 6.29 19.93
CA LEU A 180 -13.42 6.52 19.52
C LEU A 180 -13.53 6.61 17.98
N GLY A 181 -12.53 7.24 17.34
CA GLY A 181 -12.35 7.25 15.89
C GLY A 181 -12.36 5.84 15.29
N LEU A 182 -11.59 4.92 15.88
CA LEU A 182 -11.50 3.54 15.41
C LEU A 182 -12.78 2.73 15.68
N VAL A 183 -13.46 2.98 16.79
CA VAL A 183 -14.75 2.35 17.10
C VAL A 183 -15.79 2.71 16.04
N TRP A 184 -15.82 3.97 15.58
CA TRP A 184 -16.72 4.38 14.50
C TRP A 184 -16.31 3.85 13.12
N CYS A 185 -15.01 3.77 12.83
CA CYS A 185 -14.54 3.09 11.62
C CYS A 185 -14.94 1.61 11.62
N LEU A 186 -14.84 0.93 12.78
CA LEU A 186 -15.25 -0.46 12.96
C LEU A 186 -16.76 -0.64 12.80
N SER A 187 -17.58 0.25 13.38
CA SER A 187 -19.03 0.18 13.22
C SER A 187 -19.45 0.35 11.75
N THR A 188 -18.84 1.32 11.06
CA THR A 188 -19.05 1.53 9.62
C THR A 188 -18.69 0.27 8.82
N ALA A 189 -17.54 -0.35 9.12
CA ALA A 189 -17.11 -1.58 8.47
C ALA A 189 -18.07 -2.75 8.71
N ILE A 190 -18.66 -2.87 9.91
CA ILE A 190 -19.68 -3.88 10.22
C ILE A 190 -20.94 -3.66 9.40
N PHE A 191 -21.45 -2.42 9.33
CA PHE A 191 -22.62 -2.11 8.50
C PHE A 191 -22.40 -2.45 7.03
N VAL A 192 -21.24 -2.07 6.48
CA VAL A 192 -20.87 -2.42 5.11
C VAL A 192 -20.77 -3.94 4.96
N GLY A 193 -20.13 -4.65 5.89
CA GLY A 193 -19.98 -6.10 5.87
C GLY A 193 -21.30 -6.86 5.85
N ILE A 194 -22.29 -6.41 6.60
CA ILE A 194 -23.61 -7.06 6.69
C ILE A 194 -24.49 -6.69 5.49
N LEU A 195 -24.54 -5.41 5.11
CA LEU A 195 -25.53 -4.90 4.16
C LEU A 195 -25.07 -4.94 2.70
N ALA A 196 -23.76 -4.88 2.41
CA ALA A 196 -23.28 -4.78 1.04
C ALA A 196 -23.53 -6.02 0.18
N GLY A 197 -23.72 -7.19 0.80
CA GLY A 197 -24.01 -8.45 0.09
C GLY A 197 -25.42 -8.52 -0.51
N PHE A 198 -26.36 -7.71 -0.01
CA PHE A 198 -27.75 -7.69 -0.48
C PHE A 198 -27.99 -6.49 -1.39
N SER A 199 -28.78 -6.66 -2.46
CA SER A 199 -29.09 -5.56 -3.39
C SER A 199 -29.77 -4.38 -2.70
N PHE A 200 -30.74 -4.65 -1.80
CA PHE A 200 -31.41 -3.64 -0.99
C PHE A 200 -30.46 -2.98 0.01
N GLY A 201 -29.66 -3.76 0.75
CA GLY A 201 -28.70 -3.25 1.72
C GLY A 201 -27.63 -2.35 1.07
N ARG A 202 -27.11 -2.76 -0.09
CA ARG A 202 -26.23 -1.93 -0.91
C ARG A 202 -26.90 -0.63 -1.34
N SER A 203 -28.14 -0.69 -1.83
CA SER A 203 -28.88 0.53 -2.20
C SER A 203 -29.07 1.46 -1.01
N LEU A 204 -29.30 0.92 0.19
CA LEU A 204 -29.48 1.69 1.42
C LEU A 204 -28.19 2.38 1.85
N LEU A 205 -27.07 1.65 1.87
CA LEU A 205 -25.73 2.18 2.17
C LEU A 205 -25.38 3.34 1.22
N LEU A 206 -25.56 3.16 -0.09
CA LEU A 206 -25.22 4.16 -1.09
C LEU A 206 -26.17 5.36 -1.07
N LYS A 207 -27.44 5.17 -0.65
CA LYS A 207 -28.41 6.27 -0.55
C LYS A 207 -28.11 7.15 0.67
N PHE A 208 -27.71 6.57 1.80
CA PHE A 208 -27.49 7.29 3.07
C PHE A 208 -26.08 7.09 3.66
N PRO A 209 -25.00 7.40 2.93
CA PRO A 209 -23.63 7.16 3.38
C PRO A 209 -23.30 7.91 4.67
N GLU A 210 -23.82 9.12 4.84
CA GLU A 210 -23.60 9.95 6.02
C GLU A 210 -24.19 9.34 7.29
N PHE A 211 -25.34 8.67 7.17
CA PHE A 211 -25.96 7.97 8.29
C PHE A 211 -25.12 6.74 8.70
N PHE A 212 -24.72 5.90 7.74
CA PHE A 212 -23.97 4.67 8.01
C PHE A 212 -22.50 4.90 8.38
N SER A 213 -21.97 6.09 8.07
CA SER A 213 -20.60 6.48 8.40
C SER A 213 -20.51 7.55 9.51
N LEU A 214 -21.64 7.93 10.11
CA LEU A 214 -21.72 8.99 11.12
C LEU A 214 -21.06 10.31 10.67
N GLY A 215 -21.26 10.66 9.40
CA GLY A 215 -20.71 11.87 8.77
C GLY A 215 -19.24 11.78 8.35
N PHE A 216 -18.58 10.62 8.50
CA PHE A 216 -17.21 10.44 8.03
C PHE A 216 -17.12 10.45 6.49
N PHE A 217 -18.17 10.02 5.79
CA PHE A 217 -18.28 10.12 4.33
C PHE A 217 -19.49 10.96 3.91
N ARG A 218 -19.27 11.96 3.05
CA ARG A 218 -20.31 12.83 2.50
C ARG A 218 -20.42 12.72 0.98
N LYS A 219 -21.65 12.85 0.46
CA LYS A 219 -21.90 12.87 -1.00
C LYS A 219 -21.28 14.08 -1.70
N THR A 220 -21.30 15.22 -1.03
CA THR A 220 -20.65 16.46 -1.51
C THR A 220 -19.13 16.42 -1.36
N GLY A 221 -18.58 15.43 -0.65
CA GLY A 221 -17.18 15.40 -0.26
C GLY A 221 -16.82 16.39 0.85
N PRO A 222 -15.53 16.47 1.21
CA PRO A 222 -15.01 17.49 2.12
C PRO A 222 -15.01 18.88 1.47
N THR A 223 -15.09 19.90 2.31
CA THR A 223 -14.87 21.31 1.93
C THR A 223 -13.38 21.57 1.71
N GLU A 224 -13.05 22.61 0.95
CA GLU A 224 -11.66 23.02 0.71
C GLU A 224 -10.89 23.27 2.02
N ALA A 225 -11.58 23.86 3.01
CA ALA A 225 -11.00 24.16 4.31
C ALA A 225 -10.70 22.89 5.15
N GLU A 226 -11.51 21.83 5.00
CA GLU A 226 -11.23 20.52 5.61
C GLU A 226 -10.07 19.84 4.91
N VAL A 227 -10.01 19.91 3.57
CA VAL A 227 -8.91 19.37 2.77
C VAL A 227 -7.59 20.07 3.13
N SER A 228 -7.56 21.40 3.19
CA SER A 228 -6.36 22.17 3.50
C SER A 228 -5.83 21.95 4.93
N SER A 229 -6.72 21.59 5.87
CA SER A 229 -6.35 21.31 7.27
C SER A 229 -5.85 19.89 7.50
N ALA A 230 -6.00 19.00 6.52
CA ALA A 230 -5.74 17.58 6.66
C ALA A 230 -4.36 17.18 6.11
N SER A 231 -3.75 16.18 6.75
CA SER A 231 -2.49 15.56 6.37
C SER A 231 -2.49 14.08 6.74
N PHE A 232 -1.51 13.33 6.25
CA PHE A 232 -1.32 11.94 6.68
C PHE A 232 0.10 11.66 7.14
N LYS A 233 0.20 10.63 7.96
CA LYS A 233 1.46 9.97 8.30
C LYS A 233 1.24 8.47 8.22
N THR A 234 2.11 7.80 7.47
CA THR A 234 2.16 6.35 7.36
C THR A 234 3.50 5.86 7.89
N TRP A 235 3.49 5.17 9.03
CA TRP A 235 4.71 4.55 9.57
C TRP A 235 4.83 3.11 9.08
N PHE A 236 5.98 2.74 8.55
CA PHE A 236 6.31 1.36 8.19
C PHE A 236 7.19 0.80 9.30
N VAL A 237 6.62 -0.07 10.12
CA VAL A 237 7.31 -0.76 11.21
C VAL A 237 7.74 -2.12 10.70
N GLY A 238 9.03 -2.26 10.43
CA GLY A 238 9.66 -3.50 10.01
C GLY A 238 10.30 -4.21 11.18
N ARG A 239 10.03 -5.51 11.31
CA ARG A 239 10.69 -6.40 12.27
C ARG A 239 11.36 -7.54 11.54
N GLY A 240 12.57 -7.85 11.95
CA GLY A 240 13.36 -8.93 11.35
C GLY A 240 14.61 -9.23 12.16
N TYR A 241 15.62 -9.76 11.48
CA TYR A 241 16.85 -10.23 12.11
C TYR A 241 18.03 -9.31 11.80
N ILE A 242 18.93 -9.11 12.77
CA ILE A 242 20.23 -8.45 12.59
C ILE A 242 21.09 -9.26 11.61
N ASP A 243 21.06 -10.59 11.76
CA ASP A 243 21.71 -11.53 10.86
C ASP A 243 20.68 -12.54 10.32
N SER A 244 20.64 -12.70 9.00
CA SER A 244 19.85 -13.73 8.32
C SER A 244 20.09 -15.16 8.84
N ALA A 245 21.27 -15.47 9.39
CA ALA A 245 21.56 -16.77 9.98
C ALA A 245 20.64 -17.09 11.17
N ASN A 246 20.29 -16.07 11.98
CA ASN A 246 19.42 -16.23 13.15
C ASN A 246 18.00 -16.66 12.75
N ALA A 247 17.58 -16.35 11.52
CA ALA A 247 16.26 -16.74 11.01
C ALA A 247 16.11 -18.25 10.79
N LEU A 248 17.21 -19.01 10.72
CA LEU A 248 17.23 -20.45 10.54
C LEU A 248 17.07 -21.22 11.87
N GLU A 249 17.31 -20.55 13.00
CA GLU A 249 17.17 -21.15 14.32
C GLU A 249 15.68 -21.30 14.70
N CYS A 250 15.29 -22.51 15.06
CA CYS A 250 13.91 -22.81 15.42
C CYS A 250 13.50 -22.07 16.70
N GLY A 251 12.54 -21.15 16.57
CA GLY A 251 12.00 -20.36 17.69
C GLY A 251 12.68 -19.02 17.93
N SER A 252 13.64 -18.62 17.10
CA SER A 252 14.24 -17.29 17.18
C SER A 252 13.22 -16.20 16.91
N LYS A 253 13.23 -15.17 17.74
CA LYS A 253 12.37 -14.00 17.58
C LYS A 253 13.13 -12.92 16.79
N PRO A 254 12.43 -12.08 16.01
CA PRO A 254 13.03 -10.89 15.40
C PRO A 254 13.72 -10.02 16.47
N ASP A 255 14.98 -9.69 16.26
CA ASP A 255 15.87 -8.94 17.18
C ASP A 255 16.18 -7.52 16.64
N LYS A 256 15.64 -7.14 15.47
CA LYS A 256 15.80 -5.82 14.88
C LYS A 256 14.47 -5.21 14.49
N GLU A 257 14.33 -3.92 14.77
CA GLU A 257 13.22 -3.08 14.32
C GLU A 257 13.76 -1.86 13.55
N ILE A 258 13.18 -1.62 12.37
CA ILE A 258 13.38 -0.39 11.61
C ILE A 258 12.01 0.28 11.50
N VAL A 259 11.96 1.60 11.67
CA VAL A 259 10.76 2.40 11.47
C VAL A 259 11.08 3.48 10.46
N THR A 260 10.36 3.48 9.35
CA THR A 260 10.34 4.58 8.39
C THR A 260 8.97 5.24 8.36
N ARG A 261 8.89 6.45 7.82
CA ARG A 261 7.65 7.21 7.71
C ARG A 261 7.52 7.80 6.32
N VAL A 262 6.31 7.73 5.77
CA VAL A 262 5.90 8.57 4.64
C VAL A 262 4.85 9.56 5.15
N SER A 263 5.01 10.84 4.87
CA SER A 263 4.06 11.88 5.24
C SER A 263 3.76 12.82 4.08
N GLY A 264 2.63 13.50 4.14
CA GLY A 264 2.21 14.45 3.12
C GLY A 264 0.87 15.12 3.43
N PRO A 265 0.37 15.94 2.51
CA PRO A 265 -0.91 16.63 2.64
C PRO A 265 -2.09 15.66 2.51
N GLU A 266 -3.32 16.15 2.58
CA GLU A 266 -4.54 15.34 2.50
C GLU A 266 -4.51 14.25 1.40
N ILE A 267 -5.04 13.06 1.73
CA ILE A 267 -4.83 11.83 0.96
C ILE A 267 -5.64 11.74 -0.34
N GLY A 268 -6.88 12.23 -0.34
CA GLY A 268 -7.87 11.99 -1.39
C GLY A 268 -7.76 12.96 -2.57
N TYR A 269 -7.48 14.24 -2.29
CA TYR A 269 -7.48 15.30 -3.28
C TYR A 269 -6.07 15.78 -3.58
N ILE A 270 -5.30 16.17 -2.55
CA ILE A 270 -3.97 16.77 -2.78
C ILE A 270 -2.96 15.68 -3.16
N THR A 271 -2.73 14.72 -2.26
CA THR A 271 -1.72 13.68 -2.46
C THR A 271 -2.05 12.77 -3.64
N THR A 272 -3.32 12.36 -3.79
CA THR A 272 -3.72 11.55 -4.96
C THR A 272 -3.50 12.29 -6.27
N SER A 273 -3.76 13.61 -6.34
CA SER A 273 -3.48 14.39 -7.55
C SER A 273 -1.98 14.50 -7.83
N ILE A 274 -1.17 14.76 -6.80
CA ILE A 274 0.30 14.78 -6.93
C ILE A 274 0.79 13.43 -7.47
N VAL A 275 0.40 12.33 -6.84
CA VAL A 275 0.82 10.98 -7.25
C VAL A 275 0.41 10.68 -8.69
N LEU A 276 -0.83 10.98 -9.06
CA LEU A 276 -1.34 10.70 -10.41
C LEU A 276 -0.57 11.49 -11.48
N VAL A 277 -0.34 12.79 -11.23
CA VAL A 277 0.41 13.65 -12.14
C VAL A 277 1.86 13.19 -12.25
N GLN A 278 2.53 12.89 -11.13
CA GLN A 278 3.93 12.44 -11.17
C GLN A 278 4.07 11.08 -11.86
N CYS A 279 3.14 10.14 -11.64
CA CYS A 279 3.11 8.88 -12.39
C CYS A 279 2.97 9.11 -13.90
N ALA A 280 2.09 10.02 -14.31
CA ALA A 280 1.91 10.38 -15.73
C ALA A 280 3.15 11.03 -16.34
N LEU A 281 3.83 11.90 -15.59
CA LEU A 281 5.07 12.55 -16.04
C LEU A 281 6.20 11.53 -16.21
N VAL A 282 6.34 10.55 -15.31
CA VAL A 282 7.32 9.46 -15.46
C VAL A 282 6.99 8.58 -16.67
N LEU A 283 5.71 8.22 -16.86
CA LEU A 283 5.26 7.46 -18.04
C LEU A 283 5.59 8.18 -19.35
N LEU A 284 5.47 9.51 -19.39
CA LEU A 284 5.75 10.32 -20.58
C LEU A 284 7.25 10.54 -20.80
N SER A 285 7.99 10.91 -19.76
CA SER A 285 9.39 11.34 -19.87
C SER A 285 10.40 10.19 -19.88
N GLN A 286 10.06 9.05 -19.26
CA GLN A 286 10.96 7.91 -19.07
C GLN A 286 10.44 6.65 -19.74
N ARG A 287 9.57 6.75 -20.75
CA ARG A 287 8.91 5.60 -21.39
C ARG A 287 9.85 4.47 -21.80
N ALA A 288 11.05 4.79 -22.29
CA ALA A 288 12.08 3.84 -22.71
C ALA A 288 12.64 3.01 -21.53
N ASN A 289 12.68 3.60 -20.34
CA ASN A 289 13.15 3.00 -19.08
C ASN A 289 12.05 2.23 -18.33
N LEU A 290 10.90 1.98 -18.97
CA LEU A 290 9.78 1.24 -18.40
C LEU A 290 9.53 -0.04 -19.20
N PRO A 291 8.82 -1.04 -18.63
CA PRO A 291 8.48 -2.26 -19.35
C PRO A 291 7.81 -1.98 -20.70
N GLN A 292 8.12 -2.79 -21.71
CA GLN A 292 7.57 -2.61 -23.05
C GLN A 292 6.03 -2.70 -23.05
N GLY A 293 5.44 -3.64 -22.30
CA GLY A 293 4.01 -3.75 -22.17
C GLY A 293 3.58 -4.70 -21.06
N GLY A 294 2.28 -4.73 -20.80
CA GLY A 294 1.66 -5.56 -19.76
C GLY A 294 0.96 -4.73 -18.69
N VAL A 295 0.36 -5.42 -17.72
CA VAL A 295 -0.30 -4.80 -16.56
C VAL A 295 0.51 -5.03 -15.29
N TYR A 296 0.88 -3.96 -14.59
CA TYR A 296 1.74 -4.02 -13.41
C TYR A 296 1.29 -3.07 -12.29
N THR A 297 1.88 -3.24 -11.10
CA THR A 297 1.69 -2.36 -9.94
C THR A 297 2.60 -1.13 -10.03
N PRO A 298 2.30 -0.04 -9.28
CA PRO A 298 3.15 1.15 -9.26
C PRO A 298 4.56 0.84 -8.80
N GLY A 299 4.73 -0.03 -7.79
CA GLY A 299 6.05 -0.41 -7.28
C GLY A 299 6.93 -1.09 -8.32
N VAL A 300 6.37 -1.99 -9.14
CA VAL A 300 7.12 -2.70 -10.20
C VAL A 300 7.60 -1.74 -11.27
N VAL A 301 6.75 -0.79 -11.67
CA VAL A 301 7.05 0.11 -12.80
C VAL A 301 7.88 1.30 -12.37
N PHE A 302 7.53 1.93 -11.25
CA PHE A 302 8.13 3.19 -10.82
C PHE A 302 9.21 3.04 -9.74
N GLY A 303 9.36 1.86 -9.13
CA GLY A 303 10.37 1.60 -8.09
C GLY A 303 11.78 2.12 -8.45
N PRO A 304 12.37 1.73 -9.59
CA PRO A 304 13.71 2.16 -9.99
C PRO A 304 13.74 3.54 -10.68
N THR A 305 12.64 4.29 -10.68
CA THR A 305 12.56 5.61 -11.35
C THR A 305 12.78 6.75 -10.36
N ASP A 306 12.79 7.99 -10.85
CA ASP A 306 12.85 9.20 -10.01
C ASP A 306 11.51 9.55 -9.32
N LEU A 307 10.47 8.69 -9.40
CA LEU A 307 9.14 8.99 -8.84
C LEU A 307 9.19 9.33 -7.35
N GLN A 308 9.99 8.62 -6.54
CA GLN A 308 10.13 8.96 -5.11
C GLN A 308 10.61 10.40 -4.92
N LYS A 309 11.68 10.79 -5.62
CA LYS A 309 12.25 12.13 -5.56
C LYS A 309 11.24 13.19 -6.02
N ARG A 310 10.50 12.93 -7.09
CA ARG A 310 9.43 13.81 -7.57
C ARG A 310 8.33 14.01 -6.53
N LEU A 311 7.94 12.96 -5.82
CA LEU A 311 6.96 13.07 -4.74
C LEU A 311 7.50 13.91 -3.58
N GLU A 312 8.77 13.75 -3.22
CA GLU A 312 9.44 14.56 -2.20
C GLU A 312 9.46 16.05 -2.57
N GLU A 313 9.82 16.37 -3.83
CA GLU A 313 9.80 17.74 -4.37
C GLU A 313 8.40 18.36 -4.41
N ASN A 314 7.34 17.54 -4.36
CA ASN A 314 5.95 17.97 -4.41
C ASN A 314 5.21 17.79 -3.07
N GLY A 315 5.94 17.77 -1.95
CA GLY A 315 5.36 17.89 -0.60
C GLY A 315 5.09 16.57 0.12
N LEU A 316 5.57 15.44 -0.39
CA LEU A 316 5.69 14.21 0.40
C LEU A 316 7.06 14.17 1.10
N SER A 317 7.22 13.31 2.09
CA SER A 317 8.51 13.09 2.75
C SER A 317 8.68 11.62 3.08
N PHE A 318 9.89 11.09 2.87
CA PHE A 318 10.27 9.72 3.19
C PHE A 318 11.41 9.75 4.22
N ASP A 319 11.09 9.41 5.46
CA ASP A 319 12.01 9.58 6.59
C ASP A 319 12.39 8.23 7.21
N LEU A 320 13.67 8.06 7.53
CA LEU A 320 14.11 7.03 8.49
C LEU A 320 13.92 7.57 9.91
N ILE A 321 13.02 6.97 10.68
CA ILE A 321 12.67 7.44 12.03
C ILE A 321 13.56 6.80 13.08
N SER A 322 13.77 5.48 13.00
CA SER A 322 14.63 4.79 13.96
C SER A 322 15.06 3.42 13.45
N THR A 323 16.25 3.01 13.89
CA THR A 323 16.76 1.64 13.80
C THR A 323 17.14 1.21 15.20
N ARG A 324 16.59 0.09 15.69
CA ARG A 324 16.77 -0.37 17.06
C ARG A 324 16.92 -1.89 17.12
N THR A 325 17.73 -2.35 18.07
CA THR A 325 17.73 -3.74 18.50
C THR A 325 16.59 -3.95 19.48
N ILE A 326 15.79 -4.99 19.29
CA ILE A 326 14.69 -5.35 20.18
C ILE A 326 15.01 -6.66 20.90
N PRO A 327 14.60 -6.81 22.18
CA PRO A 327 14.95 -7.94 23.02
C PRO A 327 14.20 -9.25 22.68
#